data_AF-A0A4Q3ST02-F1
#
_entry.id   AF-A0A4Q3ST02-F1
#
_cell.length_a   1.000
_cell.length_b   1.000
_cell.length_c   1.000
_cell.angle_alpha   90.00
_cell.angle_beta   90.00
_cell.angle_gamma   90.00
#
_symmetry.space_group_name_H-M   'P 1'
#
loop_
_entity.id
_entity.type
_entity.pdbx_description
1 polymer ?
#
loop_
_entity_poly.entity_id
_entity_poly.type
_entity_poly.pdbx_seq_one_letter_code
_entity_poly.pdbx_strand_id
1 'polypeptide(L)' 'HVAYLVIDAVIDVPWTRERYPQAPDDFFIRPVDIAEEVWRLAHQPRSAWSFLAEVRPYGETW' A
#
# COMPACT_ATOMS: atom_id res chain seq x y z
N HIS A 1 -9.58 -8.64 15.85
CA HIS A 1 -9.81 -7.54 14.90
C HIS A 1 -9.79 -8.13 13.49
N VAL A 2 -10.66 -7.65 12.61
CA VAL A 2 -10.63 -7.98 11.18
C VAL A 2 -10.52 -6.67 10.44
N ALA A 3 -9.61 -6.61 9.47
CA ALA A 3 -9.41 -5.46 8.61
C ALA A 3 -9.31 -5.91 7.15
N TYR A 4 -9.69 -5.01 6.25
CA TYR A 4 -9.57 -5.13 4.81
C TYR A 4 -8.64 -4.01 4.34
N LEU A 5 -7.51 -4.39 3.74
CA LEU A 5 -6.53 -3.46 3.19
C LEU A 5 -6.64 -3.48 1.67
N VAL A 6 -7.08 -2.37 1.08
CA VAL A 6 -7.07 -2.14 -0.37
C VAL A 6 -5.69 -1.61 -0.75
N ILE A 7 -5.10 -2.20 -1.78
CA ILE A 7 -3.87 -1.71 -2.40
C ILE A 7 -4.26 -1.26 -3.81
N ASP A 8 -4.38 0.05 -3.99
CA ASP A 8 -4.68 0.67 -5.29
C ASP A 8 -3.37 1.21 -5.87
N ALA A 9 -2.53 0.29 -6.37
CA ALA A 9 -1.18 0.63 -6.78
C ALA A 9 -0.52 -0.47 -7.62
N VAL A 10 0.51 -0.08 -8.37
CA VAL A 10 1.50 -1.03 -8.90
C VAL A 10 2.58 -1.24 -7.83
N ILE A 11 2.74 -2.47 -7.36
CA ILE A 11 3.73 -2.80 -6.31
C ILE A 11 5.14 -2.82 -6.91
N ASP A 12 6.13 -2.29 -6.19
CA ASP A 12 7.55 -2.30 -6.59
C ASP A 12 8.17 -3.69 -6.42
N VAL A 13 8.11 -4.50 -7.48
CA VAL A 13 8.66 -5.86 -7.57
C VAL A 13 9.28 -6.07 -8.95
N PRO A 14 10.19 -7.04 -9.14
CA PRO A 14 10.94 -7.16 -10.40
C PRO A 14 10.07 -7.20 -11.67
N TRP A 15 8.98 -7.98 -11.67
CA TRP A 15 8.13 -8.14 -12.85
C TRP A 15 7.26 -6.91 -13.17
N THR A 16 6.96 -6.05 -12.18
CA THR A 16 6.25 -4.79 -12.45
C THR A 16 7.21 -3.73 -12.98
N ARG A 17 8.47 -3.72 -12.53
CA ARG A 17 9.53 -2.89 -13.11
C ARG A 17 9.82 -3.28 -14.55
N GLU A 18 9.85 -4.57 -14.86
CA GLU A 18 9.95 -5.07 -16.25
C GLU A 18 8.75 -4.63 -17.11
N ARG A 19 7.53 -4.65 -16.54
CA ARG A 19 6.31 -4.22 -17.23
C ARG A 19 6.24 -2.70 -17.46
N TYR A 20 6.80 -1.92 -16.54
CA TYR A 20 6.79 -0.45 -16.56
C TYR A 20 8.21 0.13 -16.48
N PRO A 21 9.07 -0.10 -17.49
CA PRO A 21 10.50 0.19 -17.41
C PRO A 21 10.85 1.69 -17.41
N GLN A 22 9.89 2.55 -17.81
CA GLN A 22 10.05 4.01 -17.86
C GLN A 22 9.28 4.71 -16.73
N ALA A 23 8.59 3.96 -15.88
CA ALA A 23 7.87 4.56 -14.77
C ALA A 23 8.86 5.03 -13.69
N PRO A 24 8.71 6.27 -13.17
CA PRO A 24 9.53 6.76 -12.09
C PRO A 24 9.28 5.98 -10.79
N ASP A 25 10.18 6.11 -9.81
CA ASP A 25 10.06 5.36 -8.55
C ASP A 25 8.77 5.66 -7.77
N ASP A 26 8.28 6.90 -7.85
CA ASP A 26 7.06 7.36 -7.18
C ASP A 26 5.76 6.86 -7.83
N PHE A 27 5.84 6.21 -8.98
CA PHE A 27 4.73 5.48 -9.59
C PHE A 27 4.39 4.21 -8.81
N PHE A 28 5.37 3.60 -8.15
CA PHE A 28 5.20 2.31 -7.48
C PHE A 28 4.96 2.50 -5.98
N ILE A 29 4.15 1.62 -5.40
CA ILE A 29 4.10 1.46 -3.94
C ILE A 29 5.21 0.51 -3.49
N ARG A 30 5.95 0.87 -2.43
CA ARG A 30 7.00 0.00 -1.93
C ARG A 30 6.39 -1.11 -1.04
N PRO A 31 6.84 -2.37 -1.15
CA PRO A 31 6.38 -3.45 -0.29
C PRO A 31 6.52 -3.17 1.21
N VAL A 32 7.54 -2.40 1.61
CA VAL A 32 7.76 -2.01 3.00
C VAL A 32 6.64 -1.12 3.54
N ASP A 33 6.13 -0.20 2.73
CA ASP A 33 5.06 0.72 3.14
C ASP A 33 3.72 -0.03 3.30
N ILE A 34 3.47 -1.04 2.45
CA ILE A 34 2.34 -1.97 2.62
C ILE A 34 2.49 -2.76 3.92
N ALA A 35 3.68 -3.29 4.20
CA ALA A 35 3.95 -4.07 5.41
C ALA A 35 3.77 -3.23 6.69
N GLU A 36 4.19 -1.96 6.67
CA GLU A 36 3.96 -1.02 7.77
C GLU A 36 2.47 -0.80 8.03
N GLU A 37 1.65 -0.65 6.99
CA GLU A 37 0.20 -0.50 7.15
C GLU A 37 -0.44 -1.78 7.71
N VAL A 38 -0.04 -2.95 7.22
CA VAL A 38 -0.47 -4.24 7.79
C VAL A 38 -0.08 -4.34 9.27
N TRP A 39 1.15 -3.97 9.62
CA TRP A 39 1.62 -3.96 11.00
C TRP A 39 0.80 -3.01 11.86
N ARG A 40 0.55 -1.79 11.38
CA ARG A 40 -0.26 -0.78 12.07
C ARG A 40 -1.66 -1.32 12.34
N LEU A 41 -2.34 -1.87 11.33
CA LEU A 41 -3.69 -2.45 11.45
C LEU A 41 -3.72 -3.59 12.48
N ALA A 42 -2.76 -4.52 12.42
CA ALA A 42 -2.68 -5.65 13.34
C ALA A 42 -2.48 -5.24 14.81
N HIS A 43 -1.87 -4.08 15.06
CA HIS A 43 -1.52 -3.59 16.40
C HIS A 43 -2.40 -2.45 16.90
N GLN A 44 -3.52 -2.16 16.23
CA GLN A 44 -4.43 -1.09 16.67
C GLN A 44 -4.98 -1.37 18.08
N PRO A 45 -5.06 -0.34 18.96
CA PRO A 45 -5.71 -0.49 20.25
C PRO A 45 -7.18 -0.84 20.05
N ARG A 46 -7.74 -1.69 20.93
CA ARG A 46 -9.12 -2.18 20.82
C ARG A 46 -10.19 -1.08 20.77
N SER A 47 -9.86 0.12 21.24
CA SER A 47 -10.72 1.30 21.21
C SER A 47 -10.76 2.03 19.87
N ALA A 48 -9.90 1.69 18.90
CA ALA A 48 -9.76 2.40 17.63
C ALA A 48 -9.42 1.46 16.45
N TRP A 49 -10.24 0.40 16.27
CA TRP A 49 -10.09 -0.52 15.14
C TRP A 49 -10.65 0.07 13.84
N SER A 50 -9.86 -0.03 12.77
CA SER A 50 -10.27 0.28 11.40
C SER A 50 -10.71 -1.00 10.70
N PHE A 51 -11.89 -1.00 10.08
CA PHE A 51 -12.31 -2.14 9.25
C PHE A 51 -11.74 -2.06 7.83
N LEU A 52 -11.70 -0.88 7.22
CA LEU A 52 -11.17 -0.66 5.87
C LEU A 52 -10.03 0.35 5.92
N ALA A 53 -8.95 0.05 5.22
CA ALA A 53 -7.85 0.95 4.93
C ALA A 53 -7.47 0.82 3.46
N GLU A 54 -6.94 1.88 2.88
CA GLU A 54 -6.52 1.94 1.48
C GLU A 54 -5.16 2.62 1.38
N VAL A 55 -4.25 2.02 0.62
CA VAL A 55 -2.90 2.55 0.37
C VAL A 55 -2.63 2.67 -1.12
N ARG A 56 -1.93 3.74 -1.46
CA ARG A 56 -1.63 4.14 -2.83
C ARG A 56 -0.49 5.16 -2.88
N PRO A 57 0.31 5.21 -3.96
CA PRO A 57 1.26 6.28 -4.21
C PRO A 57 0.55 7.64 -4.36
N TYR A 58 1.31 8.73 -4.20
CA TYR A 58 0.76 10.09 -4.21
C TYR A 58 0.46 10.65 -5.62
N GLY A 59 0.81 9.93 -6.69
CA GLY A 59 0.86 10.46 -8.06
C GLY A 59 -0.48 10.73 -8.76
N GLU A 60 -1.60 10.42 -8.13
CA GLU A 60 -2.93 10.62 -8.72
C GLU A 60 -3.52 11.99 -8.33
N THR A 61 -3.97 12.73 -9.33
CA THR A 61 -4.70 14.00 -9.18
C THR A 61 -6.18 13.76 -8.95
N TRP A 62 -6.70 14.28 -7.84
CA TRP A 62 -8.13 14.35 -7.49
C TRP A 62 -8.68 15.76 -7.63
#